data_AF-A0A179V4T3-F1
#
_entry.id   AF-A0A179V4T3-F1
#
_cell.length_a   1.000
_cell.length_b   1.000
_cell.length_c   1.000
_cell.angle_alpha   90.00
_cell.angle_beta   90.00
_cell.angle_gamma   90.00
#
_symmetry.space_group_name_H-M   'P 1'
#
loop_
_entity.id
_entity.type
_entity.pdbx_description
1 polymer ?
#
loop_
_entity_poly.entity_id
_entity_poly.type
_entity_poly.pdbx_seq_one_letter_code
_entity_poly.pdbx_strand_id
1 'polypeptide(L)'
;MPAAIPSHRDPSYILNQIVISPSDTDYLDQLIPSIREYSRGNKTSQLLQSLSKFANDRESDIEKACNSSHQEFVASVNQLLRVREGTVNLTSEILDLNQSIQASTERLAEQKKALVESRSHRQNIDETSRALQDCLEVLRLANQVNELLAKKNHYAALRALDELQNVHLRSVTQHKIAEMIQRSVPTTQKAIAEAVMADLNTWLYRIREMSQYLGEIALYHTDLRKSRLKERAELNPYFRQFRLNSAIELVSDEHEEFDLLQNDDLQ
;
A
#
# COMPACT_ATOMS: atom_id res chain seq x y z
N MET A 1 44.27 -64.22 -76.14
CA MET A 1 43.41 -65.41 -76.32
C MET A 1 42.06 -65.09 -75.71
N PRO A 2 40.94 -65.13 -76.46
CA PRO A 2 39.65 -64.81 -75.89
C PRO A 2 39.15 -66.00 -75.05
N ALA A 3 38.83 -65.72 -73.78
CA ALA A 3 38.27 -66.71 -72.86
C ALA A 3 36.85 -67.08 -73.29
N ALA A 4 36.57 -68.39 -73.24
CA ALA A 4 35.33 -69.00 -73.68
C ALA A 4 34.12 -68.38 -72.98
N ILE A 5 33.11 -68.02 -73.78
CA ILE A 5 31.76 -67.67 -73.31
C ILE A 5 31.24 -68.88 -72.53
N PRO A 6 30.95 -68.76 -71.22
CA PRO A 6 30.48 -69.91 -70.45
C PRO A 6 29.11 -70.33 -70.98
N SER A 7 29.00 -71.63 -71.24
CA SER A 7 27.83 -72.26 -71.83
C SER A 7 26.58 -72.05 -70.99
N HIS A 8 25.47 -71.79 -71.66
CA HIS A 8 24.07 -71.75 -71.19
C HIS A 8 23.55 -73.08 -70.57
N ARG A 9 24.43 -73.93 -70.02
CA ARG A 9 24.18 -75.32 -69.63
C ARG A 9 24.29 -75.60 -68.13
N ASP A 10 24.71 -74.64 -67.30
CA ASP A 10 24.81 -74.87 -65.86
C ASP A 10 23.53 -74.44 -65.12
N PRO A 11 22.85 -75.36 -64.40
CA PRO A 11 21.58 -75.08 -63.71
C PRO A 11 21.74 -74.03 -62.59
N SER A 12 22.94 -73.88 -62.04
CA SER A 12 23.31 -72.88 -61.04
C SER A 12 23.38 -71.45 -61.58
N TYR A 13 23.71 -71.25 -62.86
CA TYR A 13 23.74 -69.93 -63.48
C TYR A 13 22.33 -69.38 -63.71
N ILE A 14 21.42 -70.25 -64.16
CA ILE A 14 20.00 -69.91 -64.43
C ILE A 14 19.26 -69.61 -63.12
N LEU A 15 19.51 -70.39 -62.06
CA LEU A 15 18.93 -70.16 -60.73
C LEU A 15 19.43 -68.87 -60.05
N ASN A 16 20.68 -68.45 -60.30
CA ASN A 16 21.16 -67.15 -59.84
C ASN A 16 20.57 -65.97 -60.62
N GLN A 17 20.31 -66.14 -61.91
CA GLN A 17 19.66 -65.10 -62.74
C GLN A 17 18.19 -64.85 -62.34
N ILE A 18 17.53 -65.91 -61.87
CA ILE A 18 16.19 -65.89 -61.26
C ILE A 18 16.15 -65.01 -59.99
N VAL A 19 17.21 -65.04 -59.17
CA VAL A 19 17.28 -64.29 -57.89
C VAL A 19 17.54 -62.80 -58.08
N ILE A 20 18.20 -62.43 -59.18
CA ILE A 20 18.64 -61.04 -59.44
C ILE A 20 17.56 -60.25 -60.21
N SER A 21 16.53 -60.92 -60.74
CA SER A 21 15.47 -60.27 -61.52
C SER A 21 14.40 -59.66 -60.60
N PRO A 22 14.14 -58.33 -60.66
CA PRO A 22 13.29 -57.63 -59.71
C PRO A 22 11.78 -57.62 -60.05
N SER A 23 11.34 -58.33 -61.11
CA SER A 23 9.96 -58.32 -61.62
C SER A 23 9.36 -59.73 -61.75
N ASP A 24 8.16 -59.94 -61.17
CA ASP A 24 7.44 -61.23 -61.13
C ASP A 24 7.09 -61.80 -62.52
N THR A 25 7.02 -60.97 -63.57
CA THR A 25 6.56 -61.38 -64.91
C THR A 25 7.67 -61.93 -65.82
N ASP A 26 8.89 -61.38 -65.76
CA ASP A 26 10.01 -61.84 -66.62
C ASP A 26 10.63 -63.17 -66.13
N TYR A 27 10.39 -63.49 -64.85
CA TYR A 27 10.81 -64.74 -64.22
C TYR A 27 10.13 -65.98 -64.83
N LEU A 28 8.82 -65.91 -65.08
CA LEU A 28 8.04 -67.03 -65.59
C LEU A 28 8.36 -67.33 -67.06
N ASP A 29 8.59 -66.29 -67.87
CA ASP A 29 8.91 -66.43 -69.29
C ASP A 29 10.29 -67.08 -69.53
N GLN A 30 11.23 -66.93 -68.60
CA GLN A 30 12.55 -67.60 -68.67
C GLN A 30 12.52 -69.05 -68.12
N LEU A 31 11.53 -69.38 -67.31
CA LEU A 31 11.33 -70.71 -66.73
C LEU A 31 10.71 -71.71 -67.73
N ILE A 32 9.79 -71.24 -68.58
CA ILE A 32 9.03 -72.08 -69.52
C ILE A 32 9.92 -72.80 -70.56
N PRO A 33 10.88 -72.12 -71.24
CA PRO A 33 11.79 -72.78 -72.19
C PRO A 33 12.72 -73.78 -71.50
N SER A 34 13.20 -73.41 -70.30
CA SER A 34 14.11 -74.21 -69.49
C SER A 34 13.46 -75.53 -69.06
N ILE A 35 12.23 -75.49 -68.53
CA ILE A 35 11.46 -76.70 -68.16
C ILE A 35 11.22 -77.60 -69.39
N ARG A 36 10.95 -77.00 -70.55
CA ARG A 36 10.71 -77.74 -71.81
C ARG A 36 11.97 -78.46 -72.31
N GLU A 37 13.15 -77.88 -72.11
CA GLU A 37 14.43 -78.44 -72.53
C GLU A 37 14.92 -79.57 -71.61
N TYR A 38 14.71 -79.45 -70.29
CA TYR A 38 14.99 -80.53 -69.32
C TYR A 38 14.02 -81.71 -69.43
N SER A 39 12.78 -81.47 -69.88
CA SER A 39 11.77 -82.51 -70.14
C SER A 39 12.13 -83.40 -71.35
N ARG A 40 12.72 -82.83 -72.40
CA ARG A 40 13.19 -83.60 -73.58
C ARG A 40 14.40 -84.51 -73.29
N GLY A 41 15.18 -84.21 -72.26
CA GLY A 41 16.42 -84.93 -71.92
C GLY A 41 16.31 -85.98 -70.81
N ASN A 42 15.11 -86.26 -70.28
CA ASN A 42 14.88 -87.13 -69.11
C ASN A 42 15.69 -86.71 -67.85
N LYS A 43 15.98 -85.41 -67.70
CA LYS A 43 16.75 -84.81 -66.58
C LYS A 43 15.86 -84.04 -65.59
N THR A 44 14.55 -84.29 -65.61
CA THR A 44 13.56 -83.64 -64.76
C THR A 44 13.82 -83.89 -63.27
N SER A 45 14.33 -85.08 -62.91
CA SER A 45 14.74 -85.41 -61.55
C SER A 45 15.89 -84.54 -61.04
N GLN A 46 16.86 -84.20 -61.90
CA GLN A 46 18.00 -83.35 -61.55
C GLN A 46 17.58 -81.89 -61.36
N LEU A 47 16.64 -81.39 -62.18
CA LEU A 47 16.07 -80.05 -62.03
C LEU A 47 15.26 -79.92 -60.73
N LEU A 48 14.42 -80.91 -60.43
CA LEU A 48 13.62 -80.94 -59.21
C LEU A 48 14.53 -81.04 -57.96
N GLN A 49 15.60 -81.81 -58.05
CA GLN A 49 16.62 -81.85 -57.00
C GLN A 49 17.33 -80.50 -56.83
N SER A 50 17.71 -79.81 -57.91
CA SER A 50 18.32 -78.47 -57.83
C SER A 50 17.37 -77.40 -57.31
N LEU A 51 16.08 -77.46 -57.67
CA LEU A 51 15.06 -76.54 -57.18
C LEU A 51 14.76 -76.79 -55.70
N SER A 52 14.69 -78.07 -55.28
CA SER A 52 14.53 -78.43 -53.86
C SER A 52 15.74 -77.99 -53.03
N LYS A 53 16.95 -78.15 -53.58
CA LYS A 53 18.18 -77.69 -52.93
C LYS A 53 18.19 -76.17 -52.80
N PHE A 54 17.81 -75.46 -53.86
CA PHE A 54 17.69 -74.00 -53.85
C PHE A 54 16.62 -73.50 -52.88
N ALA A 55 15.45 -74.15 -52.83
CA ALA A 55 14.40 -73.83 -51.87
C ALA A 55 14.87 -74.04 -50.44
N ASN A 56 15.56 -75.16 -50.16
CA ASN A 56 16.14 -75.44 -48.84
C ASN A 56 17.27 -74.47 -48.49
N ASP A 57 18.11 -74.10 -49.45
CA ASP A 57 19.19 -73.12 -49.25
C ASP A 57 18.58 -71.73 -48.94
N ARG A 58 17.50 -71.33 -49.62
CA ARG A 58 16.76 -70.09 -49.35
C ARG A 58 16.03 -70.12 -48.01
N GLU A 59 15.38 -71.23 -47.67
CA GLU A 59 14.74 -71.39 -46.37
C GLU A 59 15.79 -71.26 -45.25
N SER A 60 16.95 -71.92 -45.40
CA SER A 60 18.08 -71.77 -44.48
C SER A 60 18.62 -70.33 -44.41
N ASP A 61 18.70 -69.61 -45.54
CA ASP A 61 19.15 -68.22 -45.55
C ASP A 61 18.14 -67.29 -44.85
N ILE A 62 16.84 -67.52 -45.06
CA ILE A 62 15.76 -66.81 -44.38
C ILE A 62 15.77 -67.12 -42.88
N GLU A 63 15.94 -68.39 -42.49
CA GLU A 63 16.05 -68.78 -41.08
C GLU A 63 17.27 -68.15 -40.41
N LYS A 64 18.42 -68.07 -41.10
CA LYS A 64 19.62 -67.40 -40.57
C LYS A 64 19.42 -65.90 -40.41
N ALA A 65 18.81 -65.25 -41.41
CA ALA A 65 18.51 -63.82 -41.34
C ALA A 65 17.44 -63.52 -40.28
N CYS A 66 16.44 -64.39 -40.14
CA CYS A 66 15.42 -64.27 -39.11
C CYS A 66 16.04 -64.48 -37.73
N ASN A 67 16.86 -65.52 -37.52
CA ASN A 67 17.52 -65.77 -36.24
C ASN A 67 18.52 -64.68 -35.86
N SER A 68 19.24 -64.09 -36.81
CA SER A 68 20.14 -62.96 -36.53
C SER A 68 19.39 -61.68 -36.15
N SER A 69 18.26 -61.42 -36.81
CA SER A 69 17.49 -60.18 -36.64
C SER A 69 16.44 -60.24 -35.54
N HIS A 70 15.97 -61.44 -35.18
CA HIS A 70 14.86 -61.62 -34.23
C HIS A 70 15.23 -61.10 -32.84
N GLN A 71 16.46 -61.35 -32.39
CA GLN A 71 16.90 -60.90 -31.07
C GLN A 71 16.99 -59.37 -30.99
N GLU A 72 17.45 -58.71 -32.06
CA GLU A 72 17.49 -57.24 -32.16
C GLU A 72 16.09 -56.63 -32.26
N PHE A 73 15.18 -57.29 -32.98
CA PHE A 73 13.77 -56.89 -33.06
C PHE A 73 13.09 -56.99 -31.69
N VAL A 74 13.25 -58.11 -30.99
CA VAL A 74 12.71 -58.30 -29.64
C VAL A 74 13.29 -57.29 -28.66
N ALA A 75 14.59 -56.98 -28.76
CA ALA A 75 15.21 -55.94 -27.94
C ALA A 75 14.61 -54.55 -28.22
N SER A 76 14.43 -54.20 -29.49
CA SER A 76 13.84 -52.93 -29.92
C SER A 76 12.37 -52.78 -29.46
N VAL A 77 11.57 -53.85 -29.55
CA VAL A 77 10.20 -53.88 -29.06
C VAL A 77 10.15 -53.70 -27.54
N ASN A 78 11.02 -54.39 -26.79
CA ASN A 78 11.12 -54.21 -25.34
C ASN A 78 11.52 -52.78 -24.95
N GLN A 79 12.42 -52.16 -25.72
CA GLN A 79 12.82 -50.77 -25.49
C GLN A 79 11.66 -49.80 -25.76
N LEU A 80 10.87 -50.05 -26.79
CA LEU A 80 9.68 -49.25 -27.10
C LEU A 80 8.59 -49.39 -26.02
N LEU A 81 8.41 -50.59 -25.47
CA LEU A 81 7.54 -50.83 -24.32
C LEU A 81 8.00 -50.07 -23.07
N ARG A 82 9.31 -50.08 -22.77
CA ARG A 82 9.88 -49.29 -21.66
C ARG A 82 9.72 -47.79 -21.85
N VAL A 83 9.92 -47.29 -23.07
CA VAL A 83 9.70 -45.86 -23.38
C VAL A 83 8.22 -45.50 -23.21
N ARG A 84 7.30 -46.36 -23.65
CA ARG A 84 5.87 -46.17 -23.45
C ARG A 84 5.51 -46.12 -21.96
N GLU A 85 6.01 -47.06 -21.16
CA GLU A 85 5.80 -47.08 -19.71
C GLU A 85 6.36 -45.80 -19.05
N GLY A 86 7.60 -45.41 -19.39
CA GLY A 86 8.20 -44.18 -18.89
C GLY A 86 7.41 -42.92 -19.29
N THR A 87 6.84 -42.90 -20.50
CA THR A 87 5.98 -41.79 -20.95
C THR A 87 4.68 -41.72 -20.15
N VAL A 88 4.05 -42.87 -19.88
CA VAL A 88 2.84 -42.93 -19.05
C VAL A 88 3.12 -42.46 -17.62
N ASN A 89 4.21 -42.93 -17.02
CA ASN A 89 4.61 -42.51 -15.68
C ASN A 89 4.90 -41.01 -15.63
N LEU A 90 5.65 -40.48 -16.59
CA LEU A 90 5.92 -39.04 -16.70
C LEU A 90 4.64 -38.23 -16.88
N THR A 91 3.68 -38.69 -17.68
CA THR A 91 2.39 -38.01 -17.80
C THR A 91 1.61 -38.00 -16.49
N SER A 92 1.70 -39.08 -15.69
CA SER A 92 1.10 -39.12 -14.36
C SER A 92 1.76 -38.10 -13.42
N GLU A 93 3.09 -38.07 -13.37
CA GLU A 93 3.84 -37.10 -12.54
C GLU A 93 3.55 -35.65 -12.93
N ILE A 94 3.41 -35.36 -14.23
CA ILE A 94 3.04 -34.02 -14.72
C ILE A 94 1.63 -33.65 -14.26
N LEU A 95 0.68 -34.58 -14.30
CA LEU A 95 -0.69 -34.34 -13.83
C LEU A 95 -0.72 -34.09 -12.31
N ASP A 96 0.00 -34.89 -11.53
CA ASP A 96 0.10 -34.73 -10.08
C ASP A 96 0.76 -33.40 -9.71
N LEU A 97 1.83 -33.03 -10.42
CA LEU A 97 2.49 -31.74 -10.23
C LEU A 97 1.56 -30.58 -10.59
N ASN A 98 0.82 -30.67 -11.70
CA ASN A 98 -0.11 -29.64 -12.11
C ASN A 98 -1.23 -29.45 -11.07
N GLN A 99 -1.77 -30.54 -10.55
CA GLN A 99 -2.77 -30.50 -9.48
C GLN A 99 -2.21 -29.88 -8.19
N SER A 100 -0.96 -30.22 -7.83
CA SER A 100 -0.26 -29.63 -6.67
C SER A 100 0.00 -28.13 -6.84
N ILE A 101 0.42 -27.70 -8.03
CA ILE A 101 0.61 -26.28 -8.38
C ILE A 101 -0.72 -25.54 -8.32
N GLN A 102 -1.80 -26.11 -8.85
CA GLN A 102 -3.12 -25.49 -8.83
C GLN A 102 -3.61 -25.31 -7.39
N ALA A 103 -3.52 -26.35 -6.55
CA ALA A 103 -3.90 -26.27 -5.14
C ALA A 103 -3.05 -25.25 -4.36
N SER A 104 -1.74 -25.19 -4.64
CA SER A 104 -0.84 -24.22 -4.00
C SER A 104 -1.15 -22.79 -4.45
N THR A 105 -1.50 -22.61 -5.73
CA THR A 105 -1.89 -21.32 -6.30
C THR A 105 -3.21 -20.81 -5.72
N GLU A 106 -4.18 -21.70 -5.52
CA GLU A 106 -5.47 -21.38 -4.93
C GLU A 106 -5.31 -20.92 -3.47
N ARG A 107 -4.53 -21.66 -2.66
CA ARG A 107 -4.18 -21.23 -1.28
C ARG A 107 -3.46 -19.89 -1.26
N LEU A 108 -2.53 -19.65 -2.19
CA LEU A 108 -1.81 -18.39 -2.29
C LEU A 108 -2.76 -17.23 -2.64
N ALA A 109 -3.73 -17.47 -3.54
CA ALA A 109 -4.73 -16.47 -3.90
C ALA A 109 -5.61 -16.11 -2.70
N GLU A 110 -6.04 -17.09 -1.90
CA GLU A 110 -6.79 -16.88 -0.65
C GLU A 110 -5.97 -16.05 0.36
N GLN A 111 -4.71 -16.43 0.60
CA GLN A 111 -3.82 -15.68 1.50
C GLN A 111 -3.60 -14.24 1.03
N LYS A 112 -3.44 -14.03 -0.28
CA LYS A 112 -3.32 -12.69 -0.86
C LYS A 112 -4.59 -11.88 -0.63
N LYS A 113 -5.77 -12.49 -0.81
CA LYS A 113 -7.06 -11.82 -0.56
C LYS A 113 -7.18 -11.39 0.91
N ALA A 114 -6.89 -12.30 1.83
CA ALA A 114 -6.86 -12.00 3.27
C ALA A 114 -5.87 -10.88 3.63
N LEU A 115 -4.69 -10.84 2.97
CA LEU A 115 -3.70 -9.78 3.16
C LEU A 115 -4.22 -8.42 2.66
N VAL A 116 -4.91 -8.38 1.52
CA VAL A 116 -5.50 -7.15 0.98
C VAL A 116 -6.59 -6.63 1.92
N GLU A 117 -7.48 -7.51 2.40
CA GLU A 117 -8.51 -7.17 3.39
C GLU A 117 -7.88 -6.63 4.68
N SER A 118 -6.85 -7.31 5.21
CA SER A 118 -6.11 -6.85 6.40
C SER A 118 -5.47 -5.47 6.19
N ARG A 119 -4.90 -5.19 5.00
CA ARG A 119 -4.36 -3.87 4.66
C ARG A 119 -5.44 -2.80 4.61
N SER A 120 -6.60 -3.11 4.04
CA SER A 120 -7.75 -2.19 4.03
C SER A 120 -8.24 -1.89 5.44
N HIS A 121 -8.38 -2.91 6.30
CA HIS A 121 -8.72 -2.72 7.71
C HIS A 121 -7.69 -1.83 8.43
N ARG A 122 -6.40 -2.06 8.21
CA ARG A 122 -5.34 -1.23 8.79
C ARG A 122 -5.43 0.22 8.32
N GLN A 123 -5.67 0.46 7.03
CA GLN A 123 -5.86 1.80 6.51
C GLN A 123 -7.06 2.50 7.18
N ASN A 124 -8.19 1.80 7.31
CA ASN A 124 -9.37 2.34 7.99
C ASN A 124 -9.09 2.65 9.47
N ILE A 125 -8.30 1.81 10.15
CA ILE A 125 -7.85 2.05 11.53
C ILE A 125 -6.96 3.30 11.59
N ASP A 126 -6.00 3.44 10.69
CA ASP A 126 -5.11 4.60 10.65
C ASP A 126 -5.88 5.90 10.36
N GLU A 127 -6.82 5.88 9.42
CA GLU A 127 -7.69 7.02 9.12
C GLU A 127 -8.58 7.39 10.30
N THR A 128 -9.18 6.39 10.96
CA THR A 128 -9.99 6.60 12.17
C THR A 128 -9.13 7.15 13.31
N SER A 129 -7.91 6.63 13.49
CA SER A 129 -6.99 7.11 14.52
C SER A 129 -6.59 8.56 14.31
N ARG A 130 -6.37 8.99 13.06
CA ARG A 130 -6.09 10.40 12.74
C ARG A 130 -7.30 11.27 13.04
N ALA A 131 -8.49 10.87 12.59
CA ALA A 131 -9.73 11.60 12.85
C ALA A 131 -10.01 11.74 14.36
N LEU A 132 -9.75 10.69 15.15
CA LEU A 132 -9.85 10.75 16.61
C LEU A 132 -8.83 11.70 17.24
N GLN A 133 -7.59 11.70 16.75
CA GLN A 133 -6.55 12.61 17.23
C GLN A 133 -6.93 14.07 16.96
N ASP A 134 -7.42 14.38 15.77
CA ASP A 134 -7.91 15.72 15.41
C ASP A 134 -9.08 16.14 16.31
N CYS A 135 -10.05 15.24 16.54
CA CYS A 135 -11.15 15.50 17.47
C CYS A 135 -10.66 15.75 18.91
N LEU A 136 -9.62 15.04 19.35
CA LEU A 136 -9.04 15.21 20.68
C LEU A 136 -8.36 16.58 20.82
N GLU A 137 -7.64 17.03 19.79
CA GLU A 137 -7.04 18.37 19.79
C GLU A 137 -8.10 19.47 19.92
N VAL A 138 -9.19 19.38 19.15
CA VAL A 138 -10.33 20.31 19.25
C VAL A 138 -10.91 20.31 20.66
N LEU A 139 -11.13 19.13 21.25
CA LEU A 139 -11.63 19.01 22.63
C LEU A 139 -10.66 19.59 23.66
N ARG A 140 -9.34 19.41 23.47
CA ARG A 140 -8.31 19.97 24.37
C ARG A 140 -8.34 21.48 24.36
N LEU A 141 -8.45 22.09 23.18
CA LEU A 141 -8.59 23.54 23.03
C LEU A 141 -9.90 24.06 23.64
N ALA A 142 -11.01 23.36 23.42
CA ALA A 142 -12.27 23.70 24.07
C ALA A 142 -12.16 23.65 25.61
N ASN A 143 -11.45 22.65 26.14
CA ASN A 143 -11.19 22.56 27.59
C ASN A 143 -10.28 23.71 28.08
N GLN A 144 -9.27 24.08 27.30
CA GLN A 144 -8.40 25.23 27.60
C GLN A 144 -9.20 26.54 27.67
N VAL A 145 -10.19 26.75 26.80
CA VAL A 145 -11.08 27.93 26.87
C VAL A 145 -11.84 27.94 28.21
N ASN A 146 -12.37 26.80 28.64
CA ASN A 146 -13.06 26.69 29.93
C ASN A 146 -12.12 26.96 31.11
N GLU A 147 -10.86 26.50 31.06
CA GLU A 147 -9.86 26.81 32.09
C GLU A 147 -9.49 28.30 32.14
N LEU A 148 -9.37 28.96 30.98
CA LEU A 148 -9.11 30.40 30.90
C LEU A 148 -10.27 31.21 31.45
N LEU A 149 -11.50 30.75 31.23
CA LEU A 149 -12.70 31.33 31.81
C LEU A 149 -12.68 31.22 33.34
N ALA A 150 -12.30 30.06 33.88
CA ALA A 150 -12.16 29.86 35.33
C ALA A 150 -11.09 30.77 35.96
N LYS A 151 -10.03 31.09 35.22
CA LYS A 151 -8.97 32.04 35.63
C LYS A 151 -9.35 33.52 35.46
N LYS A 152 -10.58 33.83 35.02
CA LYS A 152 -11.08 35.18 34.69
C LYS A 152 -10.26 35.92 33.62
N ASN A 153 -9.49 35.20 32.80
CA ASN A 153 -8.78 35.81 31.69
C ASN A 153 -9.67 35.83 30.43
N HIS A 154 -10.67 36.71 30.47
CA HIS A 154 -11.74 36.79 29.47
C HIS A 154 -11.23 37.06 28.06
N TYR A 155 -10.19 37.90 27.92
CA TYR A 155 -9.60 38.21 26.63
C TYR A 155 -8.89 37.00 26.00
N ALA A 156 -8.06 36.30 26.79
CA ALA A 156 -7.39 35.09 26.30
C ALA A 156 -8.39 33.99 25.95
N ALA A 157 -9.47 33.85 26.73
CA ALA A 157 -10.54 32.89 26.46
C ALA A 157 -11.25 33.17 25.13
N LEU A 158 -11.60 34.45 24.85
CA LEU A 158 -12.21 34.85 23.58
C LEU A 158 -11.26 34.61 22.39
N ARG A 159 -9.97 34.90 22.55
CA ARG A 159 -8.98 34.68 21.49
C ARG A 159 -8.80 33.19 21.17
N ALA A 160 -8.71 32.35 22.20
CA ALA A 160 -8.63 30.90 22.04
C ALA A 160 -9.90 30.32 21.41
N LEU A 161 -11.08 30.89 21.74
CA LEU A 161 -12.35 30.51 21.13
C LEU A 161 -12.43 30.89 19.65
N ASP A 162 -11.91 32.07 19.27
CA ASP A 162 -11.82 32.49 17.87
C ASP A 162 -10.82 31.64 17.06
N GLU A 163 -9.69 31.28 17.67
CA GLU A 163 -8.71 30.35 17.08
C GLU A 163 -9.33 28.96 16.86
N LEU A 164 -10.08 28.45 17.85
CA LEU A 164 -10.82 27.19 17.75
C LEU A 164 -11.81 27.24 16.56
N GLN A 165 -12.55 28.33 16.41
CA GLN A 165 -13.54 28.50 15.33
C GLN A 165 -12.90 28.63 13.94
N ASN A 166 -11.82 29.39 13.82
CA ASN A 166 -11.24 29.74 12.53
C ASN A 166 -10.24 28.70 12.00
N VAL A 167 -9.44 28.08 12.88
CA VAL A 167 -8.37 27.15 12.50
C VAL A 167 -8.84 25.70 12.58
N HIS A 168 -9.37 25.29 13.73
CA HIS A 168 -9.59 23.87 14.03
C HIS A 168 -10.98 23.36 13.65
N LEU A 169 -12.03 24.19 13.71
CA LEU A 169 -13.36 23.76 13.28
C LEU A 169 -13.48 23.59 11.76
N ARG A 170 -12.70 24.33 10.95
CA ARG A 170 -12.74 24.19 9.49
C ARG A 170 -12.22 22.84 9.00
N SER A 171 -11.24 22.24 9.67
CA SER A 171 -10.69 20.93 9.25
C SER A 171 -11.56 19.75 9.67
N VAL A 172 -12.34 19.88 10.75
CA VAL A 172 -13.09 18.77 11.39
C VAL A 172 -14.61 18.81 11.10
N THR A 173 -15.06 19.64 10.14
CA THR A 173 -16.49 19.88 9.83
C THR A 173 -17.33 18.62 9.53
N GLN A 174 -16.69 17.50 9.17
CA GLN A 174 -17.39 16.24 8.88
C GLN A 174 -17.85 15.48 10.15
N HIS A 175 -17.32 15.83 11.32
CA HIS A 175 -17.60 15.10 12.56
C HIS A 175 -18.63 15.81 13.43
N LYS A 176 -19.54 15.04 14.02
CA LYS A 176 -20.62 15.52 14.90
C LYS A 176 -20.12 16.33 16.12
N ILE A 177 -18.89 16.07 16.57
CA ILE A 177 -18.23 16.82 17.65
C ILE A 177 -18.00 18.29 17.23
N ALA A 178 -17.55 18.52 16.00
CA ALA A 178 -17.34 19.87 15.49
C ALA A 178 -18.67 20.64 15.42
N GLU A 179 -19.75 19.99 14.98
CA GLU A 179 -21.09 20.58 14.96
C GLU A 179 -21.59 20.95 16.37
N MET A 180 -21.41 20.05 17.34
CA MET A 180 -21.78 20.32 18.74
C MET A 180 -20.99 21.50 19.32
N ILE A 181 -19.67 21.55 19.07
CA ILE A 181 -18.82 22.64 19.54
C ILE A 181 -19.23 23.94 18.86
N GLN A 182 -19.44 23.96 17.55
CA GLN A 182 -19.87 25.14 16.80
C GLN A 182 -21.18 25.71 17.34
N ARG A 183 -22.13 24.84 17.72
CA ARG A 183 -23.39 25.26 18.35
C ARG A 183 -23.18 25.82 19.76
N SER A 184 -22.17 25.35 20.49
CA SER A 184 -21.86 25.82 21.85
C SER A 184 -21.07 27.14 21.89
N VAL A 185 -20.28 27.45 20.86
CA VAL A 185 -19.47 28.68 20.74
C VAL A 185 -20.27 29.96 21.03
N PRO A 186 -21.43 30.24 20.39
CA PRO A 186 -22.16 31.49 20.66
C PRO A 186 -22.71 31.57 22.09
N THR A 187 -23.04 30.43 22.70
CA THR A 187 -23.45 30.39 24.11
C THR A 187 -22.29 30.75 25.02
N THR A 188 -21.10 30.19 24.77
CA THR A 188 -19.88 30.51 25.54
C THR A 188 -19.48 31.97 25.35
N GLN A 189 -19.58 32.54 24.14
CA GLN A 189 -19.33 33.95 23.89
C GLN A 189 -20.25 34.86 24.70
N LYS A 190 -21.55 34.54 24.75
CA LYS A 190 -22.52 35.30 25.57
C LYS A 190 -22.19 35.20 27.05
N ALA A 191 -21.86 34.01 27.55
CA ALA A 191 -21.47 33.83 28.95
C ALA A 191 -20.21 34.65 29.31
N ILE A 192 -19.22 34.71 28.42
CA ILE A 192 -18.03 35.56 28.62
C ILE A 192 -18.43 37.04 28.63
N ALA A 193 -19.25 37.48 27.68
CA ALA A 193 -19.70 38.87 27.61
C ALA A 193 -20.46 39.30 28.87
N GLU A 194 -21.34 38.44 29.39
CA GLU A 194 -22.05 38.67 30.64
C GLU A 194 -21.10 38.75 31.85
N ALA A 195 -20.12 37.86 31.94
CA ALA A 195 -19.10 37.89 32.99
C ALA A 195 -18.25 39.16 32.94
N VAL A 196 -17.80 39.58 31.75
CA VAL A 196 -17.05 40.83 31.54
C VAL A 196 -17.89 42.04 31.92
N MET A 197 -19.17 42.08 31.55
CA MET A 197 -20.06 43.17 31.91
C MET A 197 -20.32 43.24 33.42
N ALA A 198 -20.43 42.09 34.10
CA ALA A 198 -20.56 42.04 35.55
C ALA A 198 -19.30 42.55 36.26
N ASP A 199 -18.12 42.12 35.82
CA ASP A 199 -16.83 42.59 36.34
C ASP A 199 -16.67 44.10 36.09
N LEU A 200 -17.02 44.60 34.89
CA LEU A 200 -16.99 46.02 34.55
C LEU A 200 -17.94 46.84 35.42
N ASN A 201 -19.18 46.38 35.61
CA ASN A 201 -20.15 47.07 36.45
C ASN A 201 -19.67 47.15 37.91
N THR A 202 -19.08 46.07 38.41
CA THR A 202 -18.48 46.03 39.76
C THR A 202 -17.31 47.01 39.87
N TRP A 203 -16.46 47.07 38.85
CA TRP A 203 -15.35 48.02 38.79
C TRP A 203 -15.82 49.47 38.72
N LEU A 204 -16.82 49.79 37.89
CA LEU A 204 -17.43 51.12 37.81
C LEU A 204 -18.07 51.54 39.14
N TYR A 205 -18.71 50.60 39.84
CA TYR A 205 -19.24 50.85 41.17
C TYR A 205 -18.12 51.18 42.17
N ARG A 206 -17.05 50.38 42.21
CA ARG A 206 -15.89 50.62 43.08
C ARG A 206 -15.20 51.95 42.77
N ILE A 207 -15.03 52.29 41.50
CA ILE A 207 -14.48 53.59 41.10
C ILE A 207 -15.39 54.73 41.49
N ARG A 208 -16.71 54.57 41.37
CA ARG A 208 -17.64 55.61 41.80
C ARG A 208 -17.48 55.91 43.29
N GLU A 209 -17.43 54.88 44.14
CA GLU A 209 -17.19 55.07 45.58
C GLU A 209 -15.81 55.68 45.85
N MET A 210 -14.77 55.13 45.23
CA MET A 210 -13.40 55.62 45.41
C MET A 210 -13.23 57.07 44.92
N SER A 211 -13.92 57.46 43.84
CA SER A 211 -13.86 58.82 43.30
C SER A 211 -14.48 59.86 44.24
N GLN A 212 -15.48 59.48 45.04
CA GLN A 212 -16.04 60.36 46.08
C GLN A 212 -15.02 60.57 47.21
N TYR A 213 -14.41 59.49 47.68
CA TYR A 213 -13.36 59.55 48.70
C TYR A 213 -12.13 60.34 48.22
N LEU A 214 -11.67 60.07 47.00
CA LEU A 214 -10.59 60.82 46.35
C LEU A 214 -10.93 62.31 46.21
N GLY A 215 -12.19 62.63 45.88
CA GLY A 215 -12.69 63.99 45.82
C GLY A 215 -12.66 64.71 47.18
N GLU A 216 -13.02 64.03 48.26
CA GLU A 216 -12.96 64.56 49.63
C GLU A 216 -11.51 64.85 50.04
N ILE A 217 -10.59 63.90 49.83
CA ILE A 217 -9.15 64.09 50.07
C ILE A 217 -8.63 65.26 49.24
N ALA A 218 -8.95 65.30 47.93
CA ALA A 218 -8.51 66.38 47.05
C ALA A 218 -9.00 67.76 47.54
N LEU A 219 -10.25 67.86 48.00
CA LEU A 219 -10.80 69.10 48.56
C LEU A 219 -10.15 69.46 49.89
N TYR A 220 -9.91 68.49 50.78
CA TYR A 220 -9.24 68.68 52.06
C TYR A 220 -7.82 69.25 51.88
N HIS A 221 -7.02 68.63 51.02
CA HIS A 221 -5.66 69.13 50.72
C HIS A 221 -5.68 70.49 49.98
N THR A 222 -6.72 70.76 49.20
CA THR A 222 -6.91 72.08 48.57
C THR A 222 -7.23 73.16 49.62
N ASP A 223 -8.02 72.83 50.65
CA ASP A 223 -8.32 73.78 51.73
C ASP A 223 -7.13 74.00 52.67
N LEU A 224 -6.32 72.96 52.92
CA LEU A 224 -5.02 73.09 53.58
C LEU A 224 -4.08 74.03 52.82
N ARG A 225 -3.96 73.90 51.49
CA ARG A 225 -3.19 74.82 50.64
C ARG A 225 -3.69 76.25 50.74
N LYS A 226 -5.02 76.43 50.71
CA LYS A 226 -5.66 77.74 50.86
C LYS A 226 -5.39 78.38 52.22
N SER A 227 -5.38 77.59 53.29
CA SER A 227 -5.08 78.06 54.65
C SER A 227 -3.61 78.48 54.78
N ARG A 228 -2.66 77.66 54.29
CA ARG A 228 -1.23 78.01 54.22
C ARG A 228 -0.97 79.30 53.44
N LEU A 229 -1.64 79.49 52.30
CA LEU A 229 -1.53 80.72 51.52
C LEU A 229 -2.07 81.94 52.28
N LYS A 230 -3.17 81.81 53.04
CA LYS A 230 -3.70 82.89 53.87
C LYS A 230 -2.72 83.28 54.98
N GLU A 231 -2.15 82.31 55.69
CA GLU A 231 -1.13 82.57 56.73
C GLU A 231 0.09 83.29 56.14
N ARG A 232 0.59 82.84 54.98
CA ARG A 232 1.70 83.51 54.26
C ARG A 232 1.33 84.93 53.83
N ALA A 233 0.09 85.18 53.43
CA ALA A 233 -0.43 86.48 53.04
C ALA A 233 -0.63 87.45 54.23
N GLU A 234 -0.78 86.94 55.46
CA GLU A 234 -0.78 87.74 56.68
C GLU A 234 0.64 88.17 57.09
N LEU A 235 1.61 87.28 56.94
CA LEU A 235 3.02 87.56 57.24
C LEU A 235 3.66 88.54 56.25
N ASN A 236 3.25 88.50 54.98
CA ASN A 236 3.85 89.29 53.91
C ASN A 236 2.79 89.81 52.93
N PRO A 237 2.56 91.15 52.86
CA PRO A 237 1.54 91.74 51.99
C PRO A 237 1.72 91.47 50.49
N TYR A 238 2.94 91.11 50.06
CA TYR A 238 3.26 90.75 48.68
C TYR A 238 2.50 89.49 48.22
N PHE A 239 2.26 88.52 49.11
CA PHE A 239 1.58 87.27 48.75
C PHE A 239 0.07 87.41 48.55
N ARG A 240 -0.55 88.53 48.95
CA ARG A 240 -1.99 88.79 48.73
C ARG A 240 -2.38 88.92 47.25
N GLN A 241 -1.42 89.21 46.38
CA GLN A 241 -1.68 89.44 44.96
C GLN A 241 -1.81 88.13 44.17
N PHE A 242 -1.35 87.02 44.73
CA PHE A 242 -1.33 85.73 44.05
C PHE A 242 -2.54 84.88 44.42
N ARG A 243 -3.10 84.20 43.42
CA ARG A 243 -4.20 83.25 43.59
C ARG A 243 -3.65 81.84 43.84
N LEU A 244 -4.51 80.97 44.35
CA LEU A 244 -4.28 79.52 44.44
C LEU A 244 -3.90 78.97 43.05
N ASN A 245 -2.94 78.06 42.96
CA ASN A 245 -2.33 77.53 41.72
C ASN A 245 -1.49 78.53 40.91
N SER A 246 -1.00 79.61 41.53
CA SER A 246 -0.03 80.49 40.90
C SER A 246 1.35 79.84 40.90
N ALA A 247 2.20 80.16 39.92
CA ALA A 247 3.55 79.62 39.84
C ALA A 247 4.37 79.84 41.13
N ILE A 248 4.09 80.94 41.86
CA ILE A 248 4.75 81.22 43.14
C ILE A 248 4.27 80.31 44.28
N GLU A 249 2.99 79.90 44.29
CA GLU A 249 2.46 78.96 45.27
C GLU A 249 3.00 77.55 45.01
N LEU A 250 3.06 77.13 43.76
CA LEU A 250 3.58 75.82 43.37
C LEU A 250 5.07 75.64 43.75
N VAL A 251 5.90 76.68 43.53
CA VAL A 251 7.31 76.68 43.98
C VAL A 251 7.43 76.73 45.50
N SER A 252 6.47 77.37 46.20
CA SER A 252 6.49 77.44 47.67
C SER A 252 6.06 76.14 48.34
N ASP A 253 5.33 75.29 47.63
CA ASP A 253 4.77 74.02 48.13
C ASP A 253 5.50 72.78 47.59
N GLU A 254 6.62 72.95 46.89
CA GLU A 254 7.44 71.87 46.31
C GLU A 254 7.86 70.79 47.34
N HIS A 255 7.94 71.13 48.63
CA HIS A 255 8.35 70.22 49.70
C HIS A 255 7.17 69.47 50.36
N GLU A 256 5.94 69.85 50.01
CA GLU A 256 4.68 69.29 50.55
C GLU A 256 3.80 68.74 49.41
N GLU A 257 4.41 68.29 48.31
CA GLU A 257 3.70 67.66 47.18
C GLU A 257 3.02 66.37 47.63
N PHE A 258 1.70 66.35 47.53
CA PHE A 258 0.86 65.20 47.83
C PHE A 258 0.29 64.63 46.54
N ASP A 259 0.76 63.46 46.12
CA ASP A 259 0.21 62.75 44.97
C ASP A 259 -1.08 62.03 45.38
N LEU A 260 -2.20 62.59 44.94
CA LEU A 260 -3.54 62.05 45.19
C LEU A 260 -3.71 60.61 44.69
N LEU A 261 -2.93 60.17 43.69
CA LEU A 261 -3.03 58.84 43.09
C LEU A 261 -2.11 57.80 43.76
N GLN A 262 -1.09 58.23 44.50
CA GLN A 262 -0.17 57.38 45.25
C GLN A 262 -0.40 57.56 46.75
N ASN A 263 -1.59 57.18 47.22
CA ASN A 263 -1.90 57.14 48.65
C ASN A 263 -1.98 55.71 49.15
N ASP A 264 -1.31 55.42 50.27
CA ASP A 264 -1.44 54.15 50.99
C ASP A 264 -2.89 53.88 51.44
N ASP A 265 -3.69 54.94 51.60
CA ASP A 265 -5.12 54.87 51.93
C ASP A 265 -6.04 54.47 50.75
N LEU A 266 -5.51 54.38 49.52
CA LEU A 266 -6.27 54.04 48.30
C LEU A 266 -6.02 52.59 47.79
N GLN A 267 -5.16 51.80 48.45
CA GLN A 267 -4.88 50.40 48.08
C GLN A 267 -5.95 49.40 48.56
#